data_AF-A0A351G3L6-F1
#
_entry.id   AF-A0A351G3L6-F1
#
_cell.length_a   1.000
_cell.length_b   1.000
_cell.length_c   1.000
_cell.angle_alpha   90.00
_cell.angle_beta   90.00
_cell.angle_gamma   90.00
#
_symmetry.space_group_name_H-M   'P 1'
#
loop_
_entity.id
_entity.type
_entity.pdbx_description
1 polymer ?
#
loop_
_entity_poly.entity_id
_entity_poly.type
_entity_poly.pdbx_seq_one_letter_code
_entity_poly.pdbx_strand_id
1 'polypeptide(L)'
;MTKKDDFKELELKLKKHAFLSFHGDGLIDLLIGWNVVGTGIFLYSHSTFFSTLTIFCFFLYYPLKYWITLPRLGHARFRTRRTPAMWMIGGIGGILVLVAIIYGVVLKKPLGFAGPIALTIFGIAFGMVLISGFNRILAYLILFPLFIVVGLGLKFLTPTMTIAVGVVLMLYGIWQLVNFIRTNPKLAEVEEIG
;
A
#
# COMPACT_ATOMS: atom_id res chain seq x y z
N MET A 1 -1.87 -24.22 37.69
CA MET A 1 -1.58 -23.83 36.28
C MET A 1 -0.97 -25.04 35.60
N THR A 2 -1.67 -25.60 34.62
CA THR A 2 -1.18 -26.80 33.92
C THR A 2 -0.31 -26.38 32.75
N LYS A 3 0.73 -27.16 32.44
CA LYS A 3 1.68 -26.92 31.33
C LYS A 3 0.99 -26.62 29.98
N LYS A 4 -0.26 -27.07 29.81
CA LYS A 4 -1.11 -26.85 28.62
C LYS A 4 -1.62 -25.39 28.51
N ASP A 5 -1.85 -24.71 29.63
CA ASP A 5 -2.31 -23.32 29.68
C ASP A 5 -1.19 -22.37 29.24
N ASP A 6 0.05 -22.63 29.69
CA ASP A 6 1.24 -21.84 29.31
C ASP A 6 1.53 -21.93 27.80
N PHE A 7 1.39 -23.11 27.20
CA PHE A 7 1.56 -23.29 25.75
C PHE A 7 0.53 -22.51 24.94
N LYS A 8 -0.74 -22.50 25.39
CA LYS A 8 -1.82 -21.77 24.71
C LYS A 8 -1.61 -20.26 24.79
N GLU A 9 -1.13 -19.75 25.92
CA GLU A 9 -0.79 -18.33 26.08
C GLU A 9 0.41 -17.93 25.19
N LEU A 10 1.44 -18.78 25.13
CA LEU A 10 2.60 -18.56 24.27
C LEU A 10 2.22 -18.55 22.78
N GLU A 11 1.37 -19.48 22.34
CA GLU A 11 0.87 -19.55 20.97
C GLU A 11 0.06 -18.29 20.61
N LEU A 12 -0.78 -17.80 21.51
CA LEU A 12 -1.54 -16.57 21.33
C LEU A 12 -0.62 -15.35 21.19
N LYS A 13 0.40 -15.25 22.05
CA LYS A 13 1.41 -14.18 21.98
C LYS A 13 2.18 -14.21 20.66
N LEU A 14 2.58 -15.40 20.19
CA LEU A 14 3.26 -15.58 18.91
C LEU A 14 2.36 -15.22 17.73
N LYS A 15 1.09 -15.64 17.73
CA LYS A 15 0.10 -15.24 16.71
C LYS A 15 -0.12 -13.74 16.68
N LYS A 16 -0.23 -13.10 17.85
CA LYS A 16 -0.39 -11.64 17.97
C LYS A 16 0.86 -10.90 17.46
N HIS A 17 2.05 -11.40 17.77
CA HIS A 17 3.29 -10.80 17.30
C HIS A 17 3.46 -10.97 15.78
N ALA A 18 3.19 -12.16 15.26
CA ALA A 18 3.16 -12.42 13.82
C ALA A 18 2.14 -11.55 13.09
N PHE A 19 0.94 -11.40 13.67
CA PHE A 19 -0.10 -10.53 13.14
C PHE A 19 0.35 -9.06 13.06
N LEU A 20 1.02 -8.56 14.09
CA LEU A 20 1.51 -7.17 14.10
C LEU A 20 2.64 -6.96 13.08
N SER A 21 3.53 -7.94 12.92
CA SER A 21 4.70 -7.85 12.04
C SER A 21 4.40 -8.20 10.57
N PHE A 22 3.28 -8.87 10.28
CA PHE A 22 2.93 -9.26 8.92
C PHE A 22 2.25 -8.12 8.15
N HIS A 23 2.90 -7.63 7.10
CA HIS A 23 2.44 -6.52 6.24
C HIS A 23 2.38 -6.90 4.75
N GLY A 24 2.46 -8.20 4.46
CA GLY A 24 2.46 -8.74 3.10
C GLY A 24 1.07 -9.08 2.55
N ASP A 25 0.00 -8.64 3.22
CA ASP A 25 -1.39 -8.87 2.84
C ASP A 25 -1.94 -7.83 1.84
N GLY A 26 -1.19 -6.75 1.54
CA GLY A 26 -1.61 -5.70 0.61
C GLY A 26 -2.62 -4.70 1.20
N LEU A 27 -3.10 -4.90 2.44
CA LEU A 27 -4.05 -3.99 3.09
C LEU A 27 -3.47 -2.60 3.31
N ILE A 28 -2.20 -2.52 3.71
CA ILE A 28 -1.53 -1.22 3.92
C ILE A 28 -1.43 -0.45 2.60
N ASP A 29 -1.03 -1.14 1.53
CA ASP A 29 -0.88 -0.53 0.20
C ASP A 29 -2.23 0.02 -0.30
N LEU A 30 -3.31 -0.74 -0.08
CA LEU A 30 -4.68 -0.33 -0.38
C LEU A 30 -5.10 0.92 0.40
N LEU A 31 -4.90 0.94 1.72
CA LEU A 31 -5.33 2.04 2.59
C LEU A 31 -4.51 3.32 2.38
N ILE A 32 -3.23 3.18 2.06
CA ILE A 32 -2.39 4.31 1.67
C ILE A 32 -2.81 4.84 0.30
N GLY A 33 -3.05 3.97 -0.68
CA GLY A 33 -3.59 4.36 -1.97
C GLY A 33 -4.90 5.14 -1.81
N TRP A 34 -5.83 4.63 -1.00
CA TRP A 34 -7.06 5.34 -0.63
C TRP A 34 -6.77 6.72 -0.02
N ASN A 35 -5.82 6.80 0.92
CA ASN A 35 -5.48 8.07 1.56
C ASN A 35 -4.94 9.09 0.54
N VAL A 36 -4.07 8.64 -0.36
CA VAL A 36 -3.51 9.49 -1.40
C VAL A 36 -4.62 9.96 -2.37
N VAL A 37 -5.54 9.08 -2.76
CA VAL A 37 -6.71 9.46 -3.59
C VAL A 37 -7.59 10.48 -2.88
N GLY A 38 -7.99 10.22 -1.62
CA GLY A 38 -8.84 11.14 -0.86
C GLY A 38 -8.18 12.51 -0.67
N THR A 39 -6.86 12.53 -0.44
CA THR A 39 -6.08 13.78 -0.36
C THR A 39 -6.09 14.52 -1.69
N GLY A 40 -5.90 13.81 -2.81
CA GLY A 40 -5.98 14.39 -4.15
C GLY A 40 -7.35 14.97 -4.48
N ILE A 41 -8.44 14.29 -4.09
CA ILE A 41 -9.82 14.78 -4.26
C ILE A 41 -10.09 16.00 -3.36
N PHE A 42 -9.61 15.98 -2.11
CA PHE A 42 -9.68 17.13 -1.22
C PHE A 42 -8.99 18.35 -1.83
N LEU A 43 -7.78 18.19 -2.38
CA LEU A 43 -7.05 19.27 -3.04
C LEU A 43 -7.77 19.80 -4.29
N TYR A 44 -8.54 18.95 -4.97
CA TYR A 44 -9.30 19.33 -6.17
C TYR A 44 -10.63 20.03 -5.83
N SER A 45 -11.35 19.53 -4.83
CA SER A 45 -12.71 19.98 -4.49
C SER A 45 -12.76 20.98 -3.33
N HIS A 46 -11.68 21.11 -2.56
CA HIS A 46 -11.59 21.86 -1.30
C HIS A 46 -12.62 21.43 -0.23
N SER A 47 -13.28 20.28 -0.40
CA SER A 47 -14.31 19.80 0.53
C SER A 47 -13.69 19.00 1.68
N THR A 48 -13.89 19.48 2.91
CA THR A 48 -13.40 18.84 4.15
C THR A 48 -13.90 17.42 4.34
N PHE A 49 -15.04 17.05 3.72
CA PHE A 49 -15.58 15.71 3.72
C PHE A 49 -14.56 14.66 3.24
N PHE A 50 -13.83 14.95 2.16
CA PHE A 50 -12.83 14.02 1.63
C PHE A 50 -11.63 13.88 2.57
N SER A 51 -11.26 14.95 3.29
CA SER A 51 -10.21 14.90 4.31
C SER A 51 -10.59 14.01 5.50
N THR A 52 -11.85 14.09 5.96
CA THR A 52 -12.34 13.19 7.01
C THR A 52 -12.40 11.73 6.56
N LEU A 53 -12.76 11.49 5.31
CA LEU A 53 -12.85 10.15 4.72
C LEU A 53 -11.48 9.47 4.56
N THR A 54 -10.43 10.25 4.28
CA THR A 54 -9.02 9.77 4.30
C THR A 54 -8.62 9.24 5.67
N ILE A 55 -8.88 10.01 6.73
CA ILE A 55 -8.52 9.65 8.10
C ILE A 55 -9.29 8.39 8.53
N PHE A 56 -10.56 8.29 8.15
CA PHE A 56 -11.42 7.16 8.48
C PHE A 56 -10.82 5.80 8.05
N CYS A 57 -10.10 5.76 6.91
CA CYS A 57 -9.51 4.52 6.42
C CYS A 57 -8.42 3.94 7.33
N PHE A 58 -7.73 4.75 8.12
CA PHE A 58 -6.77 4.21 9.10
C PHE A 58 -7.48 3.47 10.24
N PHE A 59 -8.68 3.89 10.63
CA PHE A 59 -9.49 3.18 11.62
C PHE A 59 -9.97 1.82 11.09
N LEU A 60 -10.15 1.69 9.77
CA LEU A 60 -10.53 0.43 9.13
C LEU A 60 -9.39 -0.60 9.07
N TYR A 61 -8.13 -0.19 9.24
CA TYR A 61 -7.00 -1.11 9.15
C TYR A 61 -7.10 -2.29 10.11
N TYR A 62 -7.34 -2.00 11.40
CA TYR A 62 -7.41 -3.03 12.43
C TYR A 62 -8.54 -4.06 12.20
N PRO A 63 -9.81 -3.65 12.00
CA PRO A 63 -10.89 -4.60 11.76
C PRO A 63 -10.71 -5.38 10.44
N LEU A 64 -10.24 -4.74 9.35
CA LEU A 64 -9.97 -5.48 8.10
C LEU A 64 -8.89 -6.53 8.31
N LYS A 65 -7.81 -6.19 9.02
CA LYS A 65 -6.72 -7.12 9.27
C LYS A 65 -7.17 -8.30 10.14
N TYR A 66 -8.00 -8.03 11.16
CA TYR A 66 -8.59 -9.07 11.99
C TYR A 66 -9.49 -10.01 11.18
N TRP A 67 -10.30 -9.46 10.27
CA TRP A 67 -11.26 -10.24 9.49
C TRP A 67 -10.63 -11.00 8.32
N ILE A 68 -9.61 -10.44 7.67
CA ILE A 68 -9.00 -11.00 6.46
C ILE A 68 -7.71 -11.77 6.79
N THR A 69 -6.77 -11.13 7.48
CA THR A 69 -5.42 -11.66 7.66
C THR A 69 -5.34 -12.69 8.79
N LEU A 70 -6.05 -12.47 9.90
CA LEU A 70 -6.03 -13.37 11.06
C LEU A 70 -6.45 -14.83 10.76
N PRO A 71 -7.58 -15.10 10.09
CA PRO A 71 -8.00 -16.48 9.81
C PRO A 71 -7.08 -17.20 8.79
N ARG A 72 -6.21 -16.47 8.10
CA ARG A 72 -5.33 -16.98 7.03
C ARG A 72 -3.86 -17.08 7.46
N LEU A 73 -3.52 -16.56 8.64
CA LEU A 73 -2.15 -16.58 9.17
C LEU A 73 -1.64 -18.00 9.46
N GLY A 74 -2.52 -18.98 9.70
CA GLY A 74 -2.13 -20.38 9.92
C GLY A 74 -1.46 -21.04 8.71
N HIS A 75 -1.78 -20.58 7.50
CA HIS A 75 -1.18 -21.08 6.25
C HIS A 75 -0.10 -20.14 5.69
N ALA A 76 0.05 -18.97 6.29
CA ALA A 76 1.03 -17.99 5.86
C ALA A 76 2.44 -18.52 6.15
N ARG A 77 3.07 -19.10 5.12
CA ARG A 77 4.49 -19.38 5.17
C ARG A 77 5.19 -18.03 5.35
N PHE A 78 5.85 -17.83 6.49
CA PHE A 78 6.79 -16.72 6.70
C PHE A 78 7.94 -16.89 5.71
N ARG A 79 7.71 -16.46 4.47
CA ARG A 79 8.62 -16.72 3.36
C ARG A 79 9.89 -15.91 3.61
N THR A 80 11.02 -16.59 3.72
CA THR A 80 12.32 -15.95 3.50
C THR A 80 12.31 -15.39 2.07
N ARG A 81 12.53 -14.08 1.99
CA ARG A 81 12.13 -13.23 0.85
C ARG A 81 12.78 -13.65 -0.45
N ARG A 82 11.98 -13.73 -1.51
CA ARG A 82 12.46 -13.61 -2.90
C ARG A 82 12.12 -12.24 -3.43
N THR A 83 13.11 -11.62 -4.06
CA THR A 83 13.00 -10.36 -4.79
C THR A 83 11.93 -10.49 -5.89
N PRO A 84 10.95 -9.58 -5.97
CA PRO A 84 10.03 -9.49 -7.08
C PRO A 84 10.75 -9.37 -8.43
N ALA A 85 10.11 -9.87 -9.49
CA ALA A 85 10.64 -9.77 -10.85
C ALA A 85 10.77 -8.29 -11.28
N MET A 86 11.96 -7.91 -11.77
CA MET A 86 12.30 -6.55 -12.23
C MET A 86 11.26 -5.92 -13.17
N TRP A 87 10.57 -6.76 -13.95
CA TRP A 87 9.52 -6.37 -14.89
C TRP A 87 8.33 -5.69 -14.22
N MET A 88 7.99 -6.06 -12.98
CA MET A 88 6.88 -5.44 -12.24
C MET A 88 7.25 -4.04 -11.73
N ILE A 89 8.53 -3.84 -11.35
CA ILE A 89 9.10 -2.53 -10.99
C ILE A 89 9.09 -1.61 -12.21
N GLY A 90 9.58 -2.12 -13.35
CA GLY A 90 9.62 -1.41 -14.61
C GLY A 90 8.24 -1.07 -15.16
N GLY A 91 7.25 -1.95 -14.95
CA GLY A 91 5.87 -1.73 -15.35
C GLY A 91 5.19 -0.59 -14.60
N ILE A 92 5.27 -0.59 -13.26
CA ILE A 92 4.68 0.48 -12.43
C ILE A 92 5.39 1.82 -12.70
N GLY A 93 6.73 1.81 -12.74
CA GLY A 93 7.50 3.00 -13.09
C GLY A 93 7.17 3.52 -14.49
N GLY A 94 7.08 2.63 -15.48
CA GLY A 94 6.76 2.97 -16.87
C GLY A 94 5.35 3.55 -17.04
N ILE A 95 4.36 3.02 -16.33
CA ILE A 95 2.99 3.57 -16.34
C ILE A 95 2.98 4.98 -15.74
N LEU A 96 3.69 5.21 -14.63
CA LEU A 96 3.79 6.54 -14.02
C LEU A 96 4.50 7.55 -14.94
N VAL A 97 5.55 7.12 -15.65
CA VAL A 97 6.21 7.92 -16.69
C VAL A 97 5.24 8.31 -17.80
N LEU A 98 4.47 7.33 -18.31
CA LEU A 98 3.50 7.54 -19.39
C LEU A 98 2.42 8.55 -19.00
N VAL A 99 1.83 8.38 -17.80
CA VAL A 99 0.85 9.32 -17.24
C VAL A 99 1.44 10.73 -17.14
N ALA A 100 2.70 10.82 -16.73
CA ALA A 100 3.37 12.10 -16.57
C ALA A 100 3.69 12.79 -17.90
N ILE A 101 4.12 12.04 -18.91
CA ILE A 101 4.35 12.55 -20.27
C ILE A 101 3.04 13.06 -20.88
N ILE A 102 1.96 12.27 -20.78
CA ILE A 102 0.63 12.69 -21.27
C ILE A 102 0.21 13.99 -20.58
N TYR A 103 0.39 14.07 -19.27
CA TYR A 103 0.01 15.26 -18.51
C TYR A 103 0.85 16.50 -18.87
N GLY A 104 2.18 16.36 -19.00
CA GLY A 104 3.08 17.46 -19.33
C GLY A 104 2.90 18.01 -20.74
N VAL A 105 2.63 17.12 -21.71
CA VAL A 105 2.46 17.50 -23.13
C VAL A 105 1.07 18.05 -23.40
N VAL A 106 0.02 17.47 -22.82
CA VAL A 106 -1.37 17.83 -23.12
C VAL A 106 -1.84 19.08 -22.37
N LEU A 107 -1.43 19.29 -21.11
CA LEU A 107 -2.00 20.32 -20.25
C LEU A 107 -1.20 21.64 -20.18
N LYS A 108 -0.12 21.79 -20.96
CA LYS A 108 0.68 23.02 -21.15
C LYS A 108 0.86 23.88 -19.88
N LYS A 109 1.28 23.26 -18.76
CA LYS A 109 1.55 23.98 -17.51
C LYS A 109 3.02 24.45 -17.41
N PRO A 110 3.29 25.59 -16.72
CA PRO A 110 4.59 26.26 -16.73
C PRO A 110 5.74 25.52 -16.00
N LEU A 111 5.50 24.33 -15.45
CA LEU A 111 6.53 23.54 -14.75
C LEU A 111 7.39 22.66 -15.68
N GLY A 112 7.10 22.60 -16.99
CA GLY A 112 7.91 21.87 -17.97
C GLY A 112 8.09 20.37 -17.64
N PHE A 113 9.23 19.80 -18.06
CA PHE A 113 9.60 18.39 -17.84
C PHE A 113 9.91 18.01 -16.37
N ALA A 114 10.03 18.98 -15.47
CA ALA A 114 10.44 18.73 -14.08
C ALA A 114 9.39 17.96 -13.27
N GLY A 115 8.10 18.27 -13.45
CA GLY A 115 7.00 17.56 -12.78
C GLY A 115 6.96 16.07 -13.15
N PRO A 116 7.02 15.72 -14.44
CA PRO A 116 7.06 14.33 -14.86
C PRO A 116 8.27 13.53 -14.38
N ILE A 117 9.45 14.15 -14.36
CA ILE A 117 10.68 13.53 -13.86
C ILE A 117 10.57 13.29 -12.35
N ALA A 118 10.07 14.26 -11.59
CA ALA A 118 9.83 14.10 -10.15
C ALA A 118 8.83 12.96 -9.87
N LEU A 119 7.71 12.90 -10.61
CA LEU A 119 6.73 11.82 -10.48
C LEU A 119 7.33 10.44 -10.78
N THR A 120 8.17 10.37 -11.80
CA THR A 120 8.86 9.14 -12.20
C THR A 120 9.82 8.69 -11.12
N ILE A 121 10.66 9.59 -10.60
CA ILE A 121 11.63 9.28 -9.55
C ILE A 121 10.90 8.86 -8.27
N PHE A 122 9.83 9.57 -7.89
CA PHE A 122 8.99 9.18 -6.77
C PHE A 122 8.36 7.81 -6.99
N GLY A 123 7.80 7.55 -8.17
CA GLY A 123 7.20 6.28 -8.55
C GLY A 123 8.18 5.12 -8.51
N ILE A 124 9.40 5.33 -9.01
CA ILE A 124 10.49 4.34 -8.98
C ILE A 124 10.95 4.10 -7.54
N ALA A 125 11.15 5.16 -6.73
CA ALA A 125 11.51 5.02 -5.33
C ALA A 125 10.42 4.28 -4.53
N PHE A 126 9.15 4.57 -4.82
CA PHE A 126 7.99 3.87 -4.26
C PHE A 126 7.96 2.39 -4.68
N GLY A 127 8.17 2.12 -5.97
CA GLY A 127 8.25 0.78 -6.52
C GLY A 127 9.37 -0.02 -5.87
N MET A 128 10.57 0.56 -5.74
CA MET A 128 11.70 -0.06 -5.05
C MET A 128 11.39 -0.34 -3.59
N VAL A 129 10.70 0.55 -2.89
CA VAL A 129 10.24 0.33 -1.50
C VAL A 129 9.27 -0.84 -1.41
N LEU A 130 8.28 -0.90 -2.30
CA LEU A 130 7.27 -1.94 -2.36
C LEU A 130 7.86 -3.33 -2.60
N ILE A 131 9.02 -3.37 -3.25
CA ILE A 131 9.63 -4.56 -3.86
C ILE A 131 10.90 -5.02 -3.15
N SER A 132 11.70 -4.12 -2.57
CA SER A 132 12.92 -4.43 -1.79
C SER A 132 12.65 -5.23 -0.52
N GLY A 133 11.37 -5.39 -0.15
CA GLY A 133 10.99 -5.96 1.12
C GLY A 133 11.32 -5.02 2.28
N PHE A 134 11.69 -3.76 2.11
CA PHE A 134 11.81 -2.89 3.28
C PHE A 134 10.53 -2.94 4.15
N ASN A 135 10.65 -2.74 5.47
CA ASN A 135 9.47 -2.69 6.33
C ASN A 135 8.53 -1.62 5.76
N ARG A 136 7.43 -2.05 5.12
CA ARG A 136 6.61 -1.17 4.30
C ARG A 136 6.09 0.01 5.11
N ILE A 137 5.80 -0.22 6.39
CA ILE A 137 5.43 0.83 7.33
C ILE A 137 6.51 1.90 7.44
N LEU A 138 7.77 1.53 7.68
CA LEU A 138 8.87 2.50 7.78
C LEU A 138 9.07 3.25 6.47
N ALA A 139 8.97 2.54 5.35
CA ALA A 139 9.16 3.16 4.06
C ALA A 139 8.03 4.17 3.75
N TYR A 140 6.78 3.84 4.09
CA TYR A 140 5.65 4.76 4.00
C TYR A 140 5.73 5.92 5.00
N LEU A 141 6.25 5.68 6.20
CA LEU A 141 6.49 6.71 7.20
C LEU A 141 7.46 7.79 6.69
N ILE A 142 8.40 7.43 5.83
CA ILE A 142 9.36 8.37 5.22
C ILE A 142 8.80 8.96 3.92
N LEU A 143 8.25 8.11 3.04
CA LEU A 143 7.75 8.52 1.73
C LEU A 143 6.55 9.45 1.80
N PHE A 144 5.65 9.25 2.77
CA PHE A 144 4.42 10.04 2.86
C PHE A 144 4.68 11.49 3.26
N PRO A 145 5.46 11.81 4.32
CA PRO A 145 5.89 13.18 4.59
C PRO A 145 6.70 13.78 3.44
N LEU A 146 7.58 13.01 2.82
CA LEU A 146 8.36 13.47 1.66
C LEU A 146 7.43 13.86 0.49
N PHE A 147 6.42 13.04 0.21
CA PHE A 147 5.39 13.30 -0.79
C PHE A 147 4.61 14.59 -0.49
N ILE A 148 4.25 14.83 0.78
CA ILE A 148 3.55 16.06 1.17
C ILE A 148 4.47 17.29 1.09
N VAL A 149 5.65 17.24 1.70
CA VAL A 149 6.57 18.39 1.82
C VAL A 149 7.15 18.76 0.46
N VAL A 150 7.68 17.79 -0.29
CA VAL A 150 8.32 18.02 -1.60
C VAL A 150 7.27 18.15 -2.69
N GLY A 151 6.22 17.32 -2.65
CA GLY A 151 5.21 17.31 -3.69
C GLY A 151 4.25 18.47 -3.63
N LEU A 152 3.59 18.66 -2.49
CA LEU A 152 2.59 19.72 -2.32
C LEU A 152 3.25 21.05 -1.97
N GLY A 153 4.27 21.05 -1.11
CA GLY A 153 4.97 22.27 -0.68
C GLY A 153 5.64 23.03 -1.82
N LEU A 154 6.24 22.31 -2.77
CA LEU A 154 6.88 22.91 -3.96
C LEU A 154 5.93 23.02 -5.16
N LYS A 155 4.64 22.71 -5.00
CA LYS A 155 3.61 22.70 -6.06
C LYS A 155 3.96 21.81 -7.27
N PHE A 156 4.84 20.83 -7.11
CA PHE A 156 5.20 19.87 -8.16
C PHE A 156 4.08 18.86 -8.43
N LEU A 157 3.35 18.46 -7.40
CA LEU A 157 2.24 17.51 -7.50
C LEU A 157 0.92 18.25 -7.64
N THR A 158 0.30 18.09 -8.81
CA THR A 158 -1.06 18.57 -9.05
C THR A 158 -2.09 17.60 -8.43
N PRO A 159 -3.30 18.05 -8.07
CA PRO A 159 -4.32 17.18 -7.47
C PRO A 159 -4.61 15.92 -8.30
N THR A 160 -4.67 16.06 -9.63
CA THR A 160 -4.85 14.97 -10.59
C THR A 160 -3.72 13.95 -10.58
N MET A 161 -2.46 14.40 -10.47
CA MET A 161 -1.30 13.51 -10.33
C MET A 161 -1.34 12.74 -9.00
N THR A 162 -1.70 13.42 -7.91
CA THR A 162 -1.88 12.80 -6.60
C THR A 162 -2.95 11.71 -6.66
N ILE A 163 -4.11 11.99 -7.28
CA ILE A 163 -5.16 10.98 -7.50
C ILE A 163 -4.62 9.79 -8.31
N ALA A 164 -3.92 10.05 -9.42
CA ALA A 164 -3.38 8.98 -10.26
C ALA A 164 -2.41 8.05 -9.50
N VAL A 165 -1.49 8.62 -8.71
CA VAL A 165 -0.57 7.83 -7.87
C VAL A 165 -1.35 7.00 -6.85
N GLY A 166 -2.33 7.59 -6.18
CA GLY A 166 -3.17 6.88 -5.22
C GLY A 166 -3.94 5.72 -5.84
N VAL A 167 -4.49 5.89 -7.03
CA VAL A 167 -5.20 4.83 -7.78
C VAL A 167 -4.26 3.68 -8.12
N VAL A 168 -3.05 3.98 -8.60
CA VAL A 168 -2.05 2.93 -8.91
C VAL A 168 -1.68 2.12 -7.66
N LEU A 169 -1.48 2.79 -6.52
CA LEU A 169 -1.22 2.12 -5.25
C LEU A 169 -2.39 1.26 -4.78
N MET A 170 -3.60 1.78 -4.93
CA MET A 170 -4.82 1.07 -4.56
C MET A 170 -4.96 -0.20 -5.40
N LEU A 171 -4.79 -0.11 -6.73
CA LEU A 171 -4.82 -1.28 -7.63
C LEU A 171 -3.75 -2.32 -7.27
N TYR A 172 -2.54 -1.86 -6.95
CA TYR A 172 -1.46 -2.74 -6.52
C TYR A 172 -1.76 -3.42 -5.17
N GLY A 173 -2.35 -2.70 -4.21
CA GLY A 173 -2.80 -3.25 -2.93
C GLY A 173 -3.92 -4.28 -3.11
N ILE A 174 -4.90 -4.01 -3.98
CA ILE A 174 -5.96 -4.98 -4.36
C ILE A 174 -5.33 -6.23 -4.94
N TRP A 175 -4.42 -6.08 -5.91
CA TRP A 175 -3.75 -7.22 -6.53
C TRP A 175 -3.01 -8.08 -5.51
N GLN A 176 -2.27 -7.47 -4.59
CA GLN A 176 -1.61 -8.20 -3.50
C GLN A 176 -2.59 -8.87 -2.55
N LEU A 177 -3.68 -8.20 -2.19
CA LEU A 177 -4.71 -8.74 -1.30
C LEU A 177 -5.38 -9.97 -1.93
N VAL A 178 -5.72 -9.89 -3.22
CA VAL A 178 -6.27 -11.03 -3.98
C VAL A 178 -5.26 -12.18 -4.04
N ASN A 179 -4.00 -11.88 -4.33
CA ASN A 179 -2.95 -12.89 -4.37
C ASN A 179 -2.73 -13.54 -2.99
N PHE A 180 -2.79 -12.75 -1.92
CA PHE A 180 -2.69 -13.22 -0.54
C PHE A 180 -3.86 -14.15 -0.18
N ILE A 181 -5.10 -13.77 -0.50
CA ILE A 181 -6.28 -14.58 -0.24
C ILE A 181 -6.22 -15.90 -1.00
N ARG A 182 -5.80 -15.88 -2.28
CA ARG A 182 -5.66 -17.09 -3.10
C ARG A 182 -4.56 -18.03 -2.61
N THR A 183 -3.46 -17.48 -2.11
CA THR A 183 -2.31 -18.28 -1.64
C THR A 183 -2.52 -18.83 -0.24
N ASN A 184 -3.40 -18.20 0.57
CA ASN A 184 -3.63 -18.55 1.97
C ASN A 184 -5.13 -18.79 2.23
N PRO A 185 -5.67 -19.96 1.86
CA PRO A 185 -7.07 -20.31 2.12
C PRO A 185 -7.37 -20.43 3.62
N LYS A 186 -8.65 -20.38 3.99
CA LYS A 186 -9.06 -20.51 5.40
C LYS A 186 -8.94 -21.98 5.84
N LEU A 187 -8.62 -22.21 7.12
CA LEU A 187 -8.53 -23.56 7.70
C LEU A 187 -9.80 -24.40 7.52
N ALA A 188 -10.97 -23.79 7.66
CA ALA A 188 -12.25 -24.49 7.47
C ALA A 188 -12.49 -24.99 6.03
N GLU A 189 -11.90 -24.35 5.00
CA GLU A 189 -12.06 -24.78 3.60
C GLU A 189 -11.25 -26.04 3.27
N VAL A 190 -10.23 -26.37 4.06
CA VAL A 190 -9.38 -27.55 3.81
C VAL A 190 -10.02 -28.84 4.36
N GLU A 191 -10.81 -28.74 5.44
CA GLU A 191 -11.52 -29.88 6.02
C GLU A 191 -12.74 -30.32 5.19
N GLU A 192 -13.33 -29.44 4.37
CA GLU A 192 -14.47 -29.79 3.50
C GLU A 192 -14.07 -30.41 2.15
N ILE A 193 -12.78 -30.37 1.80
CA ILE A 193 -12.27 -30.86 0.49
C ILE A 193 -11.41 -32.15 0.66
N GLY A 194 -11.15 -32.58 1.90
CA GLY A 194 -10.41 -33.81 2.22
C GLY A 194 -11.31 -34.93 2.71
#